data_AF-A0A662KZ90-F1
#
_entry.id   AF-A0A662KZ90-F1
#
_cell.length_a   1.000
_cell.length_b   1.000
_cell.length_c   1.000
_cell.angle_alpha   90.00
_cell.angle_beta   90.00
_cell.angle_gamma   90.00
#
_symmetry.space_group_name_H-M   'P 1'
#
loop_
_entity.id
_entity.type
_entity.pdbx_description
1 polymer ?
#
loop_
_entity_poly.entity_id
_entity_poly.type
_entity_poly.pdbx_seq_one_letter_code
_entity_poly.pdbx_strand_id
1 'polypeptide(L)'
;MKYAYMALKEVDGNNTVVMGGLALDDPGVGGYNPHFLEEFLELGGGEYVDVYAFHVYGNTLSQRYSYMEETLKKYNETKPLWVTEFGASTCEDGYSQFGQAIYIISGLIKMKSMGIERVMIYELKDSGTNISNWNDNLGIFKADYTPKLAVYFIFIYLRLLCFAM
;
A
#
# COMPACT_ATOMS: atom_id res chain seq x y z
N MET A 1 4.24 9.21 -17.39
CA MET A 1 3.52 10.05 -16.40
C MET A 1 2.98 11.34 -17.01
N LYS A 2 3.81 12.25 -17.56
CA LYS A 2 3.38 13.54 -18.12
C LYS A 2 2.08 13.53 -18.94
N TYR A 3 2.02 12.77 -20.04
CA TYR A 3 0.84 12.78 -20.91
C TYR A 3 -0.43 12.25 -20.21
N ALA A 4 -0.30 11.24 -19.36
CA ALA A 4 -1.42 10.71 -18.59
C ALA A 4 -1.93 11.74 -17.57
N TYR A 5 -1.02 12.42 -16.85
CA TYR A 5 -1.37 13.48 -15.92
C TYR A 5 -2.14 14.61 -16.62
N MET A 6 -1.60 15.12 -17.73
CA MET A 6 -2.23 16.19 -18.49
C MET A 6 -3.62 15.79 -19.01
N ALA A 7 -3.76 14.60 -19.59
CA ALA A 7 -5.05 14.12 -20.09
C ALA A 7 -6.08 13.96 -18.96
N LEU A 8 -5.68 13.45 -17.80
CA LEU A 8 -6.58 13.34 -16.64
C LEU A 8 -7.01 14.71 -16.11
N LYS A 9 -6.08 15.66 -16.02
CA LYS A 9 -6.39 17.03 -15.57
C LYS A 9 -7.20 17.83 -16.58
N GLU A 10 -7.07 17.54 -17.88
CA GLU A 10 -7.89 18.14 -18.93
C GLU A 10 -9.36 17.72 -18.83
N VAL A 11 -9.60 16.44 -18.49
CA VAL A 11 -10.97 15.93 -18.27
C VAL A 11 -11.58 16.50 -16.99
N ASP A 12 -10.84 16.48 -15.89
CA ASP A 12 -11.22 17.11 -14.62
C ASP A 12 -9.98 17.52 -13.82
N GLY A 13 -9.83 18.82 -13.59
CA GLY A 13 -8.71 19.40 -12.84
C GLY A 13 -8.65 18.93 -11.37
N ASN A 14 -9.77 18.45 -10.82
CA ASN A 14 -9.85 17.91 -9.47
C ASN A 14 -9.41 16.44 -9.35
N ASN A 15 -9.13 15.76 -10.47
CA ASN A 15 -8.63 14.39 -10.46
C ASN A 15 -7.35 14.30 -9.62
N THR A 16 -7.27 13.32 -8.72
CA THR A 16 -6.02 13.00 -8.02
C THR A 16 -5.22 11.98 -8.83
N VAL A 17 -4.08 12.38 -9.36
CA VAL A 17 -3.18 11.50 -10.11
C VAL A 17 -2.19 10.86 -9.16
N VAL A 18 -2.38 9.57 -8.89
CA VAL A 18 -1.54 8.77 -8.00
C VAL A 18 -0.40 8.15 -8.80
N MET A 19 0.82 8.22 -8.29
CA MET A 19 1.95 7.49 -8.85
C MET A 19 1.67 5.97 -8.81
N GLY A 20 2.23 5.22 -9.76
CA GLY A 20 2.25 3.77 -9.65
C GLY A 20 2.90 3.34 -8.32
N GLY A 21 2.28 2.41 -7.60
CA GLY A 21 2.78 1.94 -6.32
C GLY A 21 4.11 1.22 -6.46
N LEU A 22 5.15 1.76 -5.81
CA LEU A 22 6.49 1.16 -5.85
C LEU A 22 6.55 -0.13 -5.02
N ALA A 23 7.07 -1.21 -5.61
CA ALA A 23 7.21 -2.51 -4.93
C ALA A 23 8.28 -2.48 -3.81
N LEU A 24 9.40 -1.76 -4.03
CA LEU A 24 10.49 -1.57 -3.07
C LEU A 24 11.00 -2.91 -2.45
N ASP A 25 11.29 -3.90 -3.30
CA ASP A 25 11.72 -5.24 -2.88
C ASP A 25 13.17 -5.32 -2.34
N ASP A 26 13.86 -4.17 -2.25
CA ASP A 26 14.99 -3.84 -1.38
C ASP A 26 15.41 -2.38 -1.74
N PRO A 27 14.80 -1.36 -1.12
CA PRO A 27 14.97 0.03 -1.53
C PRO A 27 16.44 0.47 -1.40
N GLY A 28 17.03 0.95 -2.49
CA GLY A 28 18.44 1.36 -2.55
C GLY A 28 19.45 0.25 -2.87
N VAL A 29 19.09 -1.04 -2.84
CA VAL A 29 20.04 -2.17 -3.02
C VAL A 29 19.49 -3.37 -3.84
N GLY A 30 18.20 -3.36 -4.22
CA GLY A 30 17.47 -4.53 -4.76
C GLY A 30 17.52 -4.87 -6.25
N GLY A 31 16.77 -5.92 -6.63
CA GLY A 31 16.70 -6.49 -7.99
C GLY A 31 15.74 -5.81 -8.98
N TYR A 32 14.92 -4.87 -8.50
CA TYR A 32 14.27 -3.85 -9.33
C TYR A 32 15.15 -2.60 -9.32
N ASN A 33 14.95 -1.65 -10.25
CA ASN A 33 15.69 -0.38 -10.23
C ASN A 33 15.56 0.28 -8.83
N PRO A 34 16.63 0.25 -8.00
CA PRO A 34 16.54 0.69 -6.63
C PRO A 34 16.53 2.22 -6.51
N HIS A 35 16.82 2.91 -7.62
CA HIS A 35 16.87 4.36 -7.75
C HIS A 35 15.69 4.91 -8.56
N PHE A 36 14.68 4.09 -8.88
CA PHE A 36 13.56 4.51 -9.72
C PHE A 36 12.91 5.82 -9.24
N LEU A 37 12.69 5.97 -7.92
CA LEU A 37 12.09 7.20 -7.38
C LEU A 37 13.00 8.41 -7.55
N GLU A 38 14.30 8.25 -7.31
CA GLU A 38 15.29 9.33 -7.48
C GLU A 38 15.39 9.75 -8.96
N GLU A 39 15.55 8.79 -9.87
CA GLU A 39 15.59 9.05 -11.32
C GLU A 39 14.28 9.68 -11.82
N PHE A 40 13.13 9.21 -11.31
CA PHE A 40 11.82 9.78 -11.62
C PHE A 40 11.75 11.25 -11.22
N LEU A 41 12.22 11.61 -10.03
CA LEU A 41 12.23 12.98 -9.52
C LEU A 41 13.25 13.86 -10.25
N GLU A 42 14.44 13.35 -10.53
CA GLU A 42 15.50 14.04 -11.30
C GLU A 42 15.05 14.44 -12.69
N LEU A 43 14.22 13.61 -13.33
CA LEU A 43 13.64 13.88 -14.64
C LEU A 43 12.39 14.79 -14.58
N GLY A 44 12.07 15.36 -13.43
CA GLY A 44 10.90 16.24 -13.22
C GLY A 44 9.57 15.48 -13.14
N GLY A 45 9.61 14.17 -12.90
CA GLY A 45 8.41 13.32 -12.79
C GLY A 45 7.46 13.76 -11.68
N GLY A 46 8.00 14.35 -10.61
CA GLY A 46 7.23 14.90 -9.50
C GLY A 46 6.17 15.91 -9.93
N GLU A 47 6.39 16.69 -10.99
CA GLU A 47 5.40 17.65 -11.53
C GLU A 47 4.11 16.97 -12.05
N TYR A 48 4.16 15.67 -12.30
CA TYR A 48 3.10 14.92 -12.99
C TYR A 48 2.45 13.85 -12.09
N VAL A 49 2.45 14.06 -10.78
CA VAL A 49 1.71 13.30 -9.77
C VAL A 49 1.23 14.23 -8.67
N ASP A 50 0.06 13.93 -8.10
CA ASP A 50 -0.46 14.62 -6.93
C ASP A 50 -0.15 13.85 -5.63
N VAL A 51 0.12 12.54 -5.75
CA VAL A 51 0.35 11.61 -4.64
C VAL A 51 1.40 10.59 -5.01
N TYR A 52 2.31 10.28 -4.09
CA TYR A 52 3.25 9.18 -4.22
C TYR A 52 2.70 7.92 -3.54
N ALA A 53 2.97 6.75 -4.12
CA ALA A 53 2.46 5.48 -3.60
C ALA A 53 3.53 4.40 -3.55
N PHE A 54 3.41 3.50 -2.58
CA PHE A 54 4.27 2.33 -2.43
C PHE A 54 3.51 1.15 -1.82
N HIS A 55 4.06 -0.05 -2.00
CA HIS A 55 3.47 -1.29 -1.52
C HIS A 55 4.18 -1.77 -0.26
N VAL A 56 3.49 -2.51 0.60
CA VAL A 56 4.03 -2.99 1.88
C VAL A 56 3.68 -4.47 2.08
N TYR A 57 4.70 -5.30 2.23
CA TYR A 57 4.54 -6.71 2.57
C TYR A 57 5.56 -7.15 3.62
N GLY A 58 5.17 -8.09 4.48
CA GLY A 58 6.02 -8.53 5.58
C GLY A 58 6.38 -7.37 6.52
N ASN A 59 7.56 -7.43 7.15
CA ASN A 59 8.01 -6.43 8.12
C ASN A 59 8.80 -5.27 7.47
N THR A 60 8.34 -4.76 6.33
CA THR A 60 9.09 -3.76 5.52
C THR A 60 8.58 -2.33 5.66
N LEU A 61 7.45 -2.10 6.34
CA LEU A 61 6.78 -0.78 6.41
C LEU A 61 7.73 0.35 6.84
N SER A 62 8.48 0.16 7.94
CA SER A 62 9.37 1.21 8.45
C SER A 62 10.48 1.56 7.47
N GLN A 63 11.13 0.55 6.89
CA GLN A 63 12.22 0.75 5.94
C GLN A 63 11.72 1.46 4.68
N ARG A 64 10.60 1.01 4.11
CA ARG A 64 10.00 1.58 2.90
C ARG A 64 9.52 3.01 3.13
N TYR A 65 8.87 3.27 4.26
CA TYR A 65 8.43 4.62 4.63
C TYR A 65 9.62 5.57 4.79
N SER A 66 10.68 5.16 5.50
CA SER A 66 11.89 5.97 5.65
C SER A 66 12.53 6.31 4.31
N TYR A 67 12.66 5.33 3.41
CA TYR A 67 13.16 5.57 2.05
C TYR A 67 12.30 6.60 1.30
N MET A 68 10.97 6.43 1.30
CA MET A 68 10.05 7.37 0.63
C MET A 68 10.21 8.79 1.18
N GLU A 69 10.16 8.97 2.51
CA GLU A 69 10.31 10.27 3.18
C GLU A 69 11.66 10.93 2.88
N GLU A 70 12.76 10.20 3.02
CA GLU A 70 14.11 10.73 2.83
C GLU A 70 14.34 11.15 1.37
N THR A 71 13.91 10.32 0.42
CA THR A 71 14.02 10.64 -1.01
C THR A 71 13.14 11.82 -1.39
N LEU A 72 11.86 11.85 -0.99
CA LEU A 72 10.98 12.98 -1.33
C LEU A 72 11.50 14.30 -0.73
N LYS A 73 11.96 14.27 0.52
CA LYS A 73 12.59 15.43 1.17
C LYS A 73 13.83 15.91 0.42
N LYS A 74 14.70 15.01 -0.06
CA LYS A 74 15.89 15.34 -0.86
C LYS A 74 15.55 16.17 -2.11
N TYR A 75 14.40 15.90 -2.74
CA TYR A 75 13.93 16.62 -3.94
C TYR A 75 12.90 17.73 -3.63
N ASN A 76 12.74 18.12 -2.36
CA ASN A 76 11.76 19.13 -1.90
C ASN A 76 10.30 18.80 -2.25
N GLU A 77 9.96 17.52 -2.32
CA GLU A 77 8.60 17.05 -2.55
C GLU A 77 7.86 16.90 -1.22
N THR A 78 6.67 17.50 -1.13
CA THR A 78 5.84 17.53 0.09
C THR A 78 4.46 16.91 -0.11
N LYS A 79 4.26 16.25 -1.26
CA LYS A 79 2.98 15.64 -1.62
C LYS A 79 2.69 14.41 -0.76
N PRO A 80 1.41 14.06 -0.54
CA PRO A 80 1.03 12.94 0.33
C PRO A 80 1.57 11.58 -0.12
N LEU A 81 1.69 10.67 0.86
CA LEU A 81 2.00 9.26 0.67
C LEU A 81 0.76 8.39 0.84
N TRP A 82 0.52 7.48 -0.11
CA TRP A 82 -0.47 6.40 0.01
C TRP A 82 0.22 5.03 -0.01
N VAL A 83 -0.39 4.07 0.67
CA VAL A 83 -0.03 2.65 0.54
C VAL A 83 -1.11 1.97 -0.30
N THR A 84 -0.83 1.79 -1.59
CA THR A 84 -1.80 1.27 -2.56
C THR A 84 -1.93 -0.24 -2.55
N GLU A 85 -1.07 -0.93 -1.81
CA GLU A 85 -1.11 -2.38 -1.65
C GLU A 85 -0.42 -2.78 -0.35
N PHE A 86 -1.15 -3.44 0.54
CA PHE A 86 -0.54 -4.17 1.67
C PHE A 86 -1.42 -5.33 2.11
N GLY A 87 -0.82 -6.40 2.58
CA GLY A 87 -1.57 -7.59 2.97
C GLY A 87 -0.69 -8.69 3.55
N ALA A 88 -1.35 -9.79 3.90
CA ALA A 88 -0.71 -10.98 4.45
C ALA A 88 -1.44 -12.21 3.91
N SER A 89 -0.72 -13.08 3.21
CA SER A 89 -1.29 -14.30 2.66
C SER A 89 -1.50 -15.34 3.74
N THR A 90 -2.64 -16.04 3.69
CA THR A 90 -2.95 -17.18 4.56
C THR A 90 -2.68 -18.53 3.89
N CYS A 91 -1.71 -18.59 2.98
CA CYS A 91 -1.24 -19.85 2.42
C CYS A 91 -0.61 -20.75 3.51
N GLU A 92 -0.35 -22.01 3.17
CA GLU A 92 0.14 -23.05 4.09
C GLU A 92 1.39 -22.64 4.89
N ASP A 93 2.37 -22.03 4.22
CA ASP A 93 3.60 -21.51 4.84
C ASP A 93 3.51 -20.00 5.21
N GLY A 94 2.31 -19.45 5.16
CA GLY A 94 2.02 -18.02 5.39
C GLY A 94 1.52 -17.72 6.79
N TYR A 95 0.68 -16.69 6.89
CA TYR A 95 0.07 -16.28 8.14
C TYR A 95 -1.13 -17.18 8.48
N SER A 96 -1.36 -17.44 9.76
CA SER A 96 -2.69 -17.88 10.21
C SER A 96 -3.73 -16.78 9.95
N GLN A 97 -5.02 -17.10 9.85
CA GLN A 97 -6.06 -16.06 9.71
C GLN A 97 -6.01 -15.02 10.86
N PHE A 98 -5.66 -15.44 12.08
CA PHE A 98 -5.46 -14.52 13.19
C PHE A 98 -4.21 -13.66 12.97
N GLY A 99 -3.10 -14.25 12.51
CA GLY A 99 -1.89 -13.53 12.14
C GLY A 99 -2.14 -12.48 11.05
N GLN A 100 -2.90 -12.83 10.01
CA GLN A 100 -3.34 -11.90 8.96
C GLN A 100 -4.14 -10.73 9.57
N ALA A 101 -5.09 -11.01 10.46
CA ALA A 101 -5.90 -9.98 11.11
C ALA A 101 -5.02 -9.03 11.95
N ILE A 102 -4.09 -9.56 12.75
CA ILE A 102 -3.16 -8.75 13.56
C ILE A 102 -2.22 -7.92 12.68
N TYR A 103 -1.69 -8.50 11.60
CA TYR A 103 -0.83 -7.79 10.64
C TYR A 103 -1.56 -6.58 10.04
N ILE A 104 -2.79 -6.79 9.56
CA ILE A 104 -3.60 -5.74 8.95
C ILE A 104 -3.91 -4.63 9.96
N ILE A 105 -4.43 -4.96 11.15
CA ILE A 105 -4.82 -3.95 12.14
C ILE A 105 -3.62 -3.16 12.67
N SER A 106 -2.52 -3.84 13.01
CA SER A 106 -1.30 -3.16 13.47
C SER A 106 -0.68 -2.28 12.38
N GLY A 107 -0.71 -2.75 11.13
CA GLY A 107 -0.31 -1.98 9.95
C GLY A 107 -1.14 -0.70 9.80
N LEU A 108 -2.48 -0.79 9.83
CA LEU A 108 -3.37 0.37 9.73
C LEU A 108 -3.10 1.41 10.82
N ILE A 109 -2.94 0.97 12.07
CA ILE A 109 -2.64 1.87 13.20
C ILE A 109 -1.29 2.56 12.98
N LYS A 110 -0.25 1.80 12.60
CA LYS A 110 1.09 2.33 12.39
C LYS A 110 1.13 3.31 11.21
N MET A 111 0.53 2.96 10.09
CA MET A 111 0.46 3.83 8.91
C MET A 111 -0.29 5.13 9.20
N LYS A 112 -1.39 5.06 9.97
CA LYS A 112 -2.09 6.27 10.45
C LYS A 112 -1.18 7.16 11.31
N SER A 113 -0.38 6.58 12.22
CA SER A 113 0.57 7.36 13.04
C SER A 113 1.72 7.98 12.25
N MET A 114 2.04 7.43 11.08
CA MET A 114 3.04 7.94 10.15
C MET A 114 2.49 9.03 9.22
N GLY A 115 1.19 9.35 9.28
CA GLY A 115 0.58 10.36 8.40
C GLY A 115 0.28 9.87 6.98
N ILE A 116 0.30 8.55 6.72
CA ILE A 116 -0.14 7.98 5.45
C ILE A 116 -1.65 8.20 5.30
N GLU A 117 -2.06 8.91 4.25
CA GLU A 117 -3.45 9.36 4.09
C GLU A 117 -4.42 8.24 3.70
N ARG A 118 -3.99 7.35 2.80
CA ARG A 118 -4.82 6.26 2.28
C ARG A 118 -4.04 4.96 2.24
N VAL A 119 -4.74 3.89 2.57
CA VAL A 119 -4.21 2.54 2.64
C VAL A 119 -5.21 1.58 2.00
N MET A 120 -4.75 0.74 1.08
CA MET A 120 -5.55 -0.24 0.36
C MET A 120 -5.11 -1.65 0.74
N ILE A 121 -6.01 -2.40 1.41
CA ILE A 121 -5.77 -3.80 1.76
C ILE A 121 -5.83 -4.64 0.48
N TYR A 122 -4.75 -5.36 0.19
CA TYR A 122 -4.69 -6.36 -0.86
C TYR A 122 -4.95 -7.75 -0.25
N GLU A 123 -6.05 -8.42 -0.55
CA GLU A 123 -7.15 -7.99 -1.44
C GLU A 123 -8.53 -8.32 -0.86
N LEU A 124 -9.59 -8.02 -1.60
CA LEU A 124 -10.94 -8.23 -1.11
C LEU A 124 -11.19 -9.73 -0.82
N LYS A 125 -11.00 -10.60 -1.80
CA LYS A 125 -11.23 -12.04 -1.65
C LYS A 125 -10.05 -12.81 -2.20
N ASP A 126 -9.87 -14.03 -1.71
CA ASP A 126 -8.93 -14.98 -2.28
C ASP A 126 -9.15 -15.11 -3.79
N SER A 127 -8.04 -14.95 -4.53
CA SER A 127 -8.01 -15.07 -5.98
C SER A 127 -8.21 -16.51 -6.47
N GLY A 128 -7.96 -17.49 -5.60
CA GLY A 128 -8.14 -18.91 -5.91
C GLY A 128 -8.38 -19.76 -4.68
N THR A 129 -8.18 -21.06 -4.82
CA THR A 129 -8.38 -22.05 -3.74
C THR A 129 -7.16 -22.91 -3.50
N ASN A 130 -6.03 -22.65 -4.18
CA ASN A 130 -4.80 -23.38 -3.94
C ASN A 130 -4.14 -22.89 -2.64
N ILE A 131 -4.28 -23.66 -1.57
CA ILE A 131 -3.79 -23.28 -0.24
C ILE A 131 -2.27 -23.10 -0.14
N SER A 132 -1.49 -23.65 -1.07
CA SER A 132 -0.03 -23.49 -1.07
C SER A 132 0.42 -22.30 -1.93
N ASN A 133 -0.48 -21.71 -2.74
CA ASN A 133 -0.16 -20.53 -3.57
C ASN A 133 -0.33 -19.23 -2.77
N TRP A 134 0.72 -18.42 -2.70
CA TRP A 134 0.70 -17.18 -1.93
C TRP A 134 -0.35 -16.17 -2.46
N ASN A 135 -0.46 -16.01 -3.78
CA ASN A 135 -1.39 -15.06 -4.41
C ASN A 135 -2.85 -15.48 -4.23
N ASP A 136 -3.14 -16.78 -4.23
CA ASP A 136 -4.50 -17.29 -4.06
C ASP A 136 -5.09 -16.96 -2.68
N ASN A 137 -4.27 -16.64 -1.67
CA ASN A 137 -4.68 -16.61 -0.26
C ASN A 137 -4.54 -15.23 0.43
N LEU A 138 -4.46 -14.13 -0.33
CA LEU A 138 -4.32 -12.76 0.20
C LEU A 138 -5.63 -12.11 0.65
N GLY A 139 -6.77 -12.68 0.27
CA GLY A 139 -8.07 -12.08 0.55
C GLY A 139 -8.35 -11.94 2.04
N ILE A 140 -9.10 -10.90 2.40
CA ILE A 140 -9.80 -10.83 3.70
C ILE A 140 -11.09 -11.66 3.70
N PHE A 141 -11.59 -12.02 2.52
CA PHE A 141 -12.61 -13.04 2.30
C PHE A 141 -11.99 -14.27 1.62
N LYS A 142 -12.61 -15.44 1.79
CA LYS A 142 -12.35 -16.61 0.95
C LYS A 142 -12.88 -16.37 -0.47
N ALA A 143 -12.52 -17.25 -1.41
CA ALA A 143 -12.90 -17.12 -2.81
C ALA A 143 -14.43 -17.13 -3.03
N ASP A 144 -15.18 -17.73 -2.10
CA ASP A 144 -16.64 -17.81 -2.06
C ASP A 144 -17.31 -16.68 -1.25
N TYR A 145 -16.56 -15.62 -0.89
CA TYR A 145 -17.00 -14.51 -0.03
C TYR A 145 -17.30 -14.88 1.44
N THR A 146 -16.92 -16.07 1.91
CA THR A 146 -16.92 -16.34 3.35
C THR A 146 -15.91 -15.43 4.04
N PRO A 147 -16.29 -14.63 5.06
CA PRO A 147 -15.35 -13.73 5.73
C PRO A 147 -14.25 -14.51 6.47
N LYS A 148 -12.99 -14.08 6.32
CA LYS A 148 -11.91 -14.52 7.21
C LYS A 148 -11.91 -13.67 8.49
N LEU A 149 -11.11 -14.07 9.48
CA LEU A 149 -10.97 -13.32 10.74
C LEU A 149 -10.64 -11.84 10.55
N ALA A 150 -9.86 -11.49 9.52
CA ALA A 150 -9.52 -10.10 9.21
C ALA A 150 -10.75 -9.18 9.10
N VAL A 151 -11.85 -9.65 8.49
CA VAL A 151 -13.08 -8.85 8.31
C VAL A 151 -13.68 -8.44 9.65
N TYR A 152 -13.74 -9.36 10.61
CA TYR A 152 -14.28 -9.09 11.94
C TYR A 152 -13.40 -8.10 12.72
N PHE A 153 -12.08 -8.22 12.60
CA PHE A 153 -11.13 -7.32 13.24
C PHE A 153 -11.19 -5.91 12.65
N ILE A 154 -11.31 -5.80 11.32
CA ILE A 154 -11.51 -4.51 10.63
C ILE A 154 -12.81 -3.87 11.10
N PHE A 155 -13.90 -4.65 11.19
CA PHE A 155 -15.18 -4.13 11.69
C PHE A 155 -15.06 -3.59 13.12
N ILE A 156 -14.40 -4.31 14.02
CA ILE A 156 -14.16 -3.85 15.40
C ILE A 156 -13.31 -2.58 15.40
N TYR A 157 -12.21 -2.55 14.64
CA TYR A 157 -11.33 -1.39 14.52
C TYR A 157 -12.08 -0.14 14.05
N LEU A 158 -12.90 -0.27 13.00
CA LEU A 158 -13.70 0.83 12.47
C LEU A 158 -14.74 1.31 13.48
N ARG A 159 -15.38 0.39 14.23
CA ARG A 159 -16.31 0.76 15.31
C ARG A 159 -15.60 1.58 16.38
N LEU A 160 -14.42 1.17 16.82
CA LEU A 160 -13.65 1.90 17.83
C LEU A 160 -13.21 3.30 17.34
N LEU A 161 -12.87 3.45 16.06
CA LEU A 161 -12.56 4.76 15.49
C LEU A 161 -13.76 5.71 15.49
N CYS A 162 -14.97 5.22 15.22
CA CYS A 162 -16.18 6.05 15.22
C CYS A 162 -16.59 6.57 16.61
N PHE A 163 -16.18 5.88 17.69
CA PHE A 163 -16.44 6.33 19.07
C PHE A 163 -15.34 7.25 19.64
N ALA A 164 -14.21 7.38 18.94
CA ALA A 164 -13.08 8.21 19.36
C ALA A 164 -13.09 9.62 18.73
N MET A 165 -14.13 9.95 17.94
CA MET A 165 -14.43 11.29 17.41
C MET A 165 -15.64 11.86 18.14
#